data_AF-M5U422-F1
#
_entry.id   AF-M5U422-F1
#
_cell.length_a   1.000
_cell.length_b   1.000
_cell.length_c   1.000
_cell.angle_alpha   90.00
_cell.angle_beta   90.00
_cell.angle_gamma   90.00
#
_symmetry.space_group_name_H-M   'P 1'
#
loop_
_entity.id
_entity.type
_entity.pdbx_description
1 polymer ?
#
loop_
_entity_poly.entity_id
_entity_poly.type
_entity_poly.pdbx_seq_one_letter_code
_entity_poly.pdbx_strand_id
1 'polypeptide(L)'
;MSEGVSINDLRKNLPLLNQYMEEQCRSTTGRYGIELDAALITEIDPPPEVDRALSAINSTRNQVAADISTARADAEQQITMSARAVEIATNNAQAEVAPLQELAGTLGTIKNEGGSECLNAYLRNARVPLYGLASRVVLNNSRSK
;
A
#
# COMPACT_ATOMS: atom_id res chain seq x y z
N MET A 1 -4.75 -39.07 -26.81
CA MET A 1 -5.48 -38.14 -25.93
C MET A 1 -5.20 -36.75 -26.47
N SER A 2 -6.10 -36.20 -27.29
CA SER A 2 -5.89 -34.86 -27.85
C SER A 2 -6.26 -33.86 -26.76
N GLU A 3 -5.24 -33.29 -26.13
CA GLU A 3 -5.40 -32.16 -25.23
C GLU A 3 -6.10 -31.04 -26.02
N GLY A 4 -7.25 -30.57 -25.52
CA GLY A 4 -8.07 -29.61 -26.24
C GLY A 4 -7.31 -28.30 -26.39
N VAL A 5 -7.03 -27.89 -27.63
CA VAL A 5 -6.47 -26.58 -27.92
C VAL A 5 -7.56 -25.53 -27.69
N SER A 6 -7.27 -24.52 -26.88
CA SER A 6 -8.23 -23.43 -26.62
C SER A 6 -8.52 -22.67 -27.90
N ILE A 7 -9.78 -22.26 -28.09
CA ILE A 7 -10.18 -21.44 -29.24
C ILE A 7 -9.43 -20.10 -29.26
N ASN A 8 -9.05 -19.57 -28.09
CA ASN A 8 -8.22 -18.38 -27.99
C ASN A 8 -6.78 -18.64 -28.47
N ASP A 9 -6.26 -19.85 -28.26
CA ASP A 9 -4.93 -20.24 -28.74
C ASP A 9 -4.95 -20.50 -30.25
N LEU A 10 -6.03 -21.08 -30.78
CA LEU A 10 -6.23 -21.18 -32.24
C LEU A 10 -6.31 -19.80 -32.90
N ARG A 11 -7.04 -18.86 -32.29
CA ARG A 11 -7.13 -17.47 -32.78
C ARG A 11 -5.79 -16.75 -32.75
N LYS A 12 -5.01 -16.88 -31.68
CA LYS A 12 -3.67 -16.27 -31.56
C LYS A 12 -2.67 -16.85 -32.56
N ASN A 13 -2.76 -18.16 -32.82
CA ASN A 13 -1.85 -18.87 -33.71
C ASN A 13 -2.38 -19.00 -35.15
N LEU A 14 -3.45 -18.28 -35.51
CA LEU A 14 -4.03 -18.30 -36.85
C LEU A 14 -3.02 -18.00 -37.97
N PRO A 15 -2.08 -17.03 -37.82
CA PRO A 15 -1.07 -16.77 -38.84
C PRO A 15 -0.13 -17.96 -39.06
N LEU A 16 0.29 -18.61 -37.97
CA LEU A 16 1.15 -19.80 -38.02
C LEU A 16 0.40 -20.98 -38.65
N LEU A 17 -0.88 -21.14 -38.33
CA LEU A 17 -1.72 -22.19 -38.91
C LEU A 17 -1.91 -22.00 -40.42
N ASN A 18 -2.13 -20.76 -40.87
CA ASN A 18 -2.23 -20.42 -42.29
C ASN A 18 -0.92 -20.68 -43.04
N GLN A 19 0.23 -20.36 -42.43
CA GLN A 19 1.54 -20.67 -43.01
C GLN A 19 1.73 -22.18 -43.20
N TYR A 20 1.37 -22.98 -42.19
CA TYR A 20 1.45 -24.44 -42.28
C TYR A 20 0.49 -25.00 -43.35
N MET A 21 -0.74 -24.47 -43.43
CA MET A 21 -1.71 -24.85 -44.47
C MET A 21 -1.18 -24.59 -45.87
N GLU A 22 -0.57 -23.43 -46.11
CA GLU A 22 0.02 -23.08 -47.40
C GLU A 22 1.16 -24.03 -47.80
N GLU A 23 2.04 -24.36 -46.85
CA GLU A 23 3.14 -25.31 -47.07
C GLU A 23 2.63 -26.71 -47.44
N GLN A 24 1.57 -27.18 -46.78
CA GLN A 24 0.93 -28.45 -47.12
C GLN A 24 0.25 -28.41 -48.50
N CYS A 25 -0.41 -27.31 -48.87
CA CYS A 25 -1.04 -27.16 -50.18
C CYS A 25 -0.02 -27.28 -51.33
N ARG A 26 1.18 -26.70 -51.19
CA ARG A 26 2.26 -26.81 -52.19
C ARG A 26 2.72 -28.25 -52.45
N SER A 27 2.59 -29.15 -51.47
CA SER A 27 2.96 -30.55 -51.61
C SER A 27 1.95 -31.39 -52.42
N THR A 28 0.76 -30.84 -52.67
CA THR A 28 -0.38 -31.56 -53.29
C THR A 28 -0.19 -31.76 -54.79
N THR A 29 0.45 -30.81 -55.49
CA THR A 29 0.69 -30.84 -56.95
C THR A 29 1.47 -32.08 -57.38
N GLY A 30 2.48 -32.50 -56.61
CA GLY A 30 3.28 -33.68 -56.91
C GLY A 30 2.58 -35.02 -56.67
N ARG A 31 1.54 -35.05 -55.82
CA ARG A 31 0.80 -36.28 -55.47
C ARG A 31 -0.49 -36.46 -56.26
N TYR A 32 -1.20 -35.37 -56.57
CA TYR A 32 -2.55 -35.42 -57.12
C TYR A 32 -2.71 -34.66 -58.44
N GLY A 33 -1.67 -33.96 -58.91
CA GLY A 33 -1.70 -33.20 -60.16
C GLY A 33 -2.61 -31.96 -60.13
N ILE A 34 -3.01 -31.53 -58.94
CA ILE A 34 -3.86 -30.35 -58.71
C ILE A 34 -3.05 -29.33 -57.90
N GLU A 35 -3.03 -28.09 -58.37
CA GLU A 35 -2.42 -26.95 -57.69
C GLU A 35 -3.46 -26.24 -56.81
N LEU A 36 -3.19 -26.16 -55.51
CA LEU A 36 -4.00 -25.42 -54.54
C LEU A 36 -3.28 -24.11 -54.21
N ASP A 37 -3.81 -23.00 -54.72
CA ASP A 37 -3.15 -21.68 -54.69
C ASP A 37 -3.07 -21.07 -53.28
N ALA A 38 -4.06 -21.35 -52.41
CA ALA A 38 -4.00 -21.09 -50.97
C ALA A 38 -5.15 -21.76 -50.21
N ALA A 39 -4.91 -22.18 -48.97
CA ALA A 39 -5.96 -22.49 -48.00
C ALA A 39 -5.82 -21.50 -46.83
N LEU A 40 -6.74 -20.53 -46.76
CA LEU A 40 -6.72 -19.47 -45.77
C LEU A 40 -7.90 -19.64 -44.81
N ILE A 41 -7.60 -19.74 -43.52
CA ILE A 41 -8.63 -19.64 -42.47
C ILE A 41 -8.91 -18.15 -42.26
N THR A 42 -10.13 -17.74 -42.59
CA THR A 42 -10.58 -16.34 -42.47
C THR A 42 -10.96 -15.99 -41.05
N GLU A 43 -11.71 -16.86 -40.38
CA GLU A 43 -12.19 -16.66 -39.01
C GLU A 43 -12.44 -18.00 -38.32
N ILE A 44 -12.28 -18.03 -37.00
CA ILE A 44 -12.64 -19.17 -36.15
C ILE A 44 -13.62 -18.67 -35.09
N ASP A 45 -14.90 -18.83 -35.41
CA ASP A 45 -15.98 -18.40 -34.52
C ASP A 45 -16.35 -19.51 -33.51
N PRO A 46 -16.36 -19.20 -32.21
CA PRO A 46 -16.92 -20.10 -31.21
C PRO A 46 -18.45 -20.21 -31.36
N PRO A 47 -19.06 -21.34 -30.97
CA PRO A 47 -20.52 -21.44 -30.82
C PRO A 47 -21.06 -20.33 -29.89
N PRO A 48 -22.29 -19.84 -30.12
CA PRO A 48 -22.81 -18.65 -29.43
C PRO A 48 -22.92 -18.82 -27.91
N GLU A 49 -23.14 -20.03 -27.41
CA GLU A 49 -23.16 -20.32 -25.98
C GLU A 49 -21.76 -20.16 -25.35
N VAL A 50 -20.72 -20.58 -26.07
CA VAL A 50 -19.33 -20.51 -25.64
C VAL A 50 -18.83 -19.07 -25.68
N ASP A 51 -19.19 -18.31 -26.71
CA ASP A 51 -18.81 -16.89 -26.82
C ASP A 51 -19.39 -16.06 -25.67
N ARG A 52 -20.67 -16.26 -25.35
CA ARG A 52 -21.33 -15.61 -24.20
C ARG A 52 -20.64 -15.98 -22.89
N ALA A 53 -20.31 -17.26 -22.69
CA ALA A 53 -19.60 -17.71 -21.50
C ALA A 53 -18.19 -17.10 -21.39
N LEU A 54 -17.44 -17.05 -22.49
CA LEU A 54 -16.11 -16.42 -22.52
C LEU A 54 -16.17 -14.92 -22.25
N SER A 55 -17.16 -14.23 -22.82
CA SER A 55 -17.40 -12.80 -22.58
C SER A 55 -17.73 -12.53 -21.10
N ALA A 56 -18.63 -13.33 -20.52
CA ALA A 56 -18.96 -13.25 -19.09
C ALA A 56 -17.72 -13.49 -18.21
N ILE A 57 -16.94 -14.53 -18.49
CA ILE A 57 -15.70 -14.85 -17.75
C ILE A 57 -14.71 -13.69 -17.84
N ASN A 58 -14.51 -13.12 -19.04
CA ASN A 58 -13.58 -12.01 -19.22
C ASN A 58 -14.06 -10.75 -18.49
N SER A 59 -15.37 -10.47 -18.52
CA SER A 59 -15.96 -9.36 -17.76
C SER A 59 -15.73 -9.53 -16.27
N THR A 60 -16.06 -10.71 -15.70
CA THR A 60 -15.83 -11.00 -14.29
C THR A 60 -14.33 -10.94 -13.94
N ARG A 61 -13.46 -11.49 -14.79
CA ARG A 61 -12.00 -11.43 -14.58
C ARG A 61 -11.50 -9.99 -14.52
N ASN A 62 -11.97 -9.14 -15.43
CA ASN A 62 -11.58 -7.73 -15.45
C ASN A 62 -12.12 -6.98 -14.24
N GLN A 63 -13.36 -7.27 -13.83
CA GLN A 63 -13.94 -6.70 -12.61
C GLN A 63 -13.14 -7.08 -11.36
N VAL A 64 -12.85 -8.38 -11.19
CA VAL A 64 -12.06 -8.88 -10.06
C VAL A 64 -10.65 -8.29 -10.07
N ALA A 65 -10.02 -8.17 -11.25
CA ALA A 65 -8.71 -7.53 -11.36
C ALA A 65 -8.75 -6.05 -10.95
N ALA A 66 -9.80 -5.32 -11.33
CA ALA A 66 -10.01 -3.93 -10.92
C ALA A 66 -10.21 -3.82 -9.40
N ASP A 67 -11.06 -4.67 -8.81
CA ASP A 67 -11.34 -4.67 -7.37
C ASP A 67 -10.08 -4.98 -6.56
N ILE A 68 -9.29 -5.97 -6.99
CA ILE A 68 -8.00 -6.31 -6.37
C ILE A 68 -7.02 -5.13 -6.46
N SER A 69 -6.96 -4.45 -7.62
CA SER A 69 -6.09 -3.29 -7.79
C SER A 69 -6.45 -2.16 -6.84
N THR A 70 -7.75 -1.87 -6.68
CA THR A 70 -8.24 -0.84 -5.75
C THR A 70 -7.93 -1.23 -4.30
N ALA A 71 -8.30 -2.45 -3.89
CA ALA A 71 -8.05 -2.93 -2.53
C ALA A 71 -6.57 -2.91 -2.17
N ARG A 72 -5.69 -3.22 -3.14
CA ARG A 72 -4.24 -3.13 -2.95
C ARG A 72 -3.77 -1.69 -2.74
N ALA A 73 -4.26 -0.75 -3.54
CA ALA A 73 -3.93 0.67 -3.38
C ALA A 73 -4.39 1.21 -2.02
N ASP A 74 -5.59 0.86 -1.58
CA ASP A 74 -6.13 1.25 -0.28
C ASP A 74 -5.29 0.71 0.88
N ALA A 75 -4.89 -0.57 0.80
CA ALA A 75 -4.04 -1.20 1.80
C ALA A 75 -2.65 -0.52 1.87
N GLU A 76 -2.05 -0.20 0.72
CA GLU A 76 -0.75 0.45 0.65
C GLU A 76 -0.80 1.89 1.22
N GLN A 77 -1.89 2.61 0.93
CA GLN A 77 -2.15 3.90 1.55
C GLN A 77 -2.32 3.77 3.07
N GLN A 78 -3.06 2.77 3.54
CA GLN A 78 -3.27 2.54 4.97
C GLN A 78 -1.97 2.23 5.71
N ILE A 79 -1.10 1.41 5.13
CA ILE A 79 0.23 1.11 5.68
C ILE A 79 1.05 2.39 5.80
N THR A 80 1.09 3.19 4.73
CA THR A 80 1.85 4.45 4.70
C THR A 80 1.33 5.45 5.74
N MET A 81 0.01 5.60 5.84
CA MET A 81 -0.62 6.48 6.83
C MET A 81 -0.35 6.00 8.26
N SER A 82 -0.39 4.69 8.50
CA SER A 82 -0.13 4.10 9.82
C SER A 82 1.32 4.33 10.25
N ALA A 83 2.29 4.12 9.34
CA ALA A 83 3.70 4.40 9.61
C ALA A 83 3.92 5.87 9.98
N ARG A 84 3.35 6.79 9.20
CA ARG A 84 3.43 8.22 9.47
C ARG A 84 2.75 8.62 10.78
N ALA A 85 1.64 7.98 11.14
CA ALA A 85 0.97 8.23 12.42
C ALA A 85 1.85 7.86 13.61
N VAL A 86 2.59 6.75 13.53
CA VAL A 86 3.55 6.34 14.57
C VAL A 86 4.69 7.34 14.69
N GLU A 87 5.23 7.82 13.57
CA GLU A 87 6.27 8.86 13.57
C GLU A 87 5.79 10.16 14.23
N ILE A 88 4.59 10.62 13.89
CA ILE A 88 3.99 11.82 14.50
C ILE A 88 3.80 11.63 16.00
N ALA A 89 3.25 10.49 16.42
CA ALA A 89 3.04 10.20 17.84
C ALA A 89 4.37 10.17 18.61
N THR A 90 5.41 9.57 18.02
CA THR A 90 6.74 9.51 18.62
C THR A 90 7.37 10.89 18.73
N ASN A 91 7.28 11.70 17.67
CA ASN A 91 7.81 13.06 17.66
C ASN A 91 7.09 13.96 18.68
N ASN A 92 5.75 13.86 18.76
CA ASN A 92 4.96 14.58 19.77
C ASN A 92 5.38 14.19 21.19
N ALA A 93 5.52 12.89 21.47
CA ALA A 93 5.97 12.43 22.78
C ALA A 93 7.38 12.95 23.14
N GLN A 94 8.29 12.99 22.18
CA GLN A 94 9.62 13.56 22.38
C GLN A 94 9.57 15.08 22.62
N ALA A 95 8.74 15.80 21.86
CA ALA A 95 8.55 17.24 22.01
C ALA A 95 7.96 17.61 23.37
N GLU A 96 7.05 16.80 23.93
CA GLU A 96 6.50 17.00 25.27
C GLU A 96 7.54 16.74 26.38
N VAL A 97 8.41 15.76 26.19
CA VAL A 97 9.41 15.36 27.20
C VAL A 97 10.64 16.26 27.19
N ALA A 98 11.03 16.80 26.03
CA ALA A 98 12.21 17.67 25.88
C ALA A 98 12.30 18.82 26.91
N PRO A 99 11.26 19.67 27.10
CA PRO A 99 11.33 20.76 28.07
C PRO A 99 11.40 20.25 29.52
N LEU A 100 10.79 19.10 29.82
CA LEU A 100 10.86 18.50 31.16
C LEU A 100 12.27 18.01 31.47
N GLN A 101 12.96 17.42 30.48
CA GLN A 101 14.35 16.99 30.63
C GLN A 101 15.30 18.18 30.79
N GLU A 102 15.11 19.24 29.99
CA GLU A 102 15.91 20.47 30.11
C GLU A 102 15.74 21.13 31.48
N LEU A 103 14.49 21.24 31.97
CA LEU A 103 14.19 21.77 33.29
C LEU A 103 14.81 20.90 34.39
N ALA A 104 14.66 19.58 34.30
CA ALA A 104 15.25 18.65 35.25
C ALA A 104 16.78 18.76 35.29
N GLY A 105 17.43 18.90 34.13
CA GLY A 105 18.86 19.14 34.02
C GLY A 105 19.27 20.44 34.70
N THR A 106 18.58 21.53 34.41
CA THR A 106 18.84 22.86 35.01
C THR A 106 18.70 22.82 36.54
N LEU A 107 17.63 22.21 37.05
CA LEU A 107 17.41 22.04 38.49
C LEU A 107 18.49 21.15 39.13
N GLY A 108 18.94 20.11 38.41
CA GLY A 108 20.05 19.25 38.83
C GLY A 108 21.36 20.02 38.97
N THR A 109 21.71 20.85 37.99
CA THR A 109 22.89 21.70 38.02
C THR A 109 22.85 22.68 39.20
N ILE A 110 21.72 23.39 39.41
CA ILE A 110 21.54 24.31 40.54
C ILE A 110 21.75 23.59 41.89
N LYS A 111 21.21 22.37 42.02
CA LYS A 111 21.37 21.57 43.24
C LYS A 111 22.81 21.12 43.46
N ASN A 112 23.50 20.70 42.39
CA ASN A 112 24.88 20.20 42.48
C ASN A 112 25.88 21.32 42.78
N GLU A 113 25.71 22.50 42.17
CA GLU A 113 26.62 23.64 42.34
C GLU A 113 26.32 24.45 43.62
N GLY A 114 25.04 24.72 43.90
CA GLY A 114 24.60 25.60 44.99
C GLY A 114 24.02 24.88 46.22
N GLY A 115 23.91 23.55 46.19
CA GLY A 115 23.30 22.76 47.27
C GLY A 115 21.78 22.91 47.39
N SER A 116 21.20 22.24 48.40
CA SER A 116 19.75 22.20 48.62
C SER A 116 19.13 23.57 48.96
N GLU A 117 19.89 24.45 49.61
CA GLU A 117 19.42 25.79 49.98
C GLU A 117 19.25 26.72 48.76
N CYS A 118 20.19 26.68 47.81
CA CYS A 118 20.10 27.46 46.57
C CYS A 118 18.90 27.02 45.72
N LEU A 119 18.65 25.70 45.64
CA LEU A 119 17.48 25.16 44.95
C LEU A 119 16.16 25.62 45.58
N ASN A 120 16.06 25.63 46.91
CA ASN A 120 14.88 26.12 47.63
C ASN A 120 14.65 27.62 47.40
N ALA A 121 15.72 28.42 47.38
CA ALA A 121 15.64 29.84 47.07
C ALA A 121 15.18 30.11 45.63
N TYR A 122 15.70 29.33 44.66
CA TYR A 122 15.27 29.39 43.26
C TYR A 122 13.78 29.07 43.09
N LEU A 123 13.30 27.96 43.68
CA LEU A 123 11.88 27.58 43.64
C LEU A 123 10.99 28.63 44.31
N ARG A 124 11.45 29.25 45.41
CA ARG A 124 10.72 30.33 46.07
C ARG A 124 10.59 31.54 45.15
N ASN A 125 11.66 31.96 44.49
CA ASN A 125 11.65 33.10 43.57
C ASN A 125 10.80 32.82 42.32
N ALA A 126 10.87 31.61 41.75
CA ALA A 126 10.06 31.20 40.61
C ALA A 126 8.55 31.20 40.91
N ARG A 127 8.14 30.98 42.16
CA ARG A 127 6.72 31.03 42.57
C ARG A 127 6.15 32.43 42.72
N VAL A 128 6.99 33.45 42.95
CA VAL A 128 6.55 34.85 43.14
C VAL A 128 5.68 35.37 41.97
N PRO A 129 6.09 35.27 40.70
CA PRO A 129 5.25 35.72 39.59
C PRO A 129 3.97 34.90 39.42
N LEU A 130 4.01 33.60 39.73
CA LEU A 130 2.82 32.72 39.68
C LEU A 130 1.77 33.14 40.72
N TYR A 131 2.20 33.55 41.92
CA TYR A 131 1.30 34.10 42.93
C TYR A 131 0.71 35.45 42.52
N GLY A 132 1.41 36.24 41.70
CA GLY A 132 0.89 37.48 41.13
C GLY A 132 -0.22 37.27 40.08
N LEU A 133 -0.19 36.14 39.38
CA LEU A 133 -1.19 35.79 38.34
C LEU A 133 -2.36 34.96 38.88
N ALA A 134 -2.21 34.34 40.05
CA ALA A 134 -3.22 33.45 40.61
C ALA A 134 -4.35 34.23 41.32
N SER A 135 -5.59 34.12 40.81
CA SER A 135 -6.78 34.66 41.50
C SER A 135 -7.16 33.91 42.78
N ARG A 136 -6.76 32.65 42.91
CA ARG A 136 -7.08 31.83 44.08
C ARG A 136 -5.99 30.78 44.29
N VAL A 137 -5.41 30.77 45.49
CA VAL A 137 -4.37 29.81 45.89
C VAL A 137 -4.99 28.80 46.85
N VAL A 138 -4.91 27.51 46.52
CA VAL A 138 -5.32 26.42 47.40
C VAL A 138 -4.07 25.81 48.02
N LEU A 139 -3.86 26.06 49.32
CA LEU A 139 -2.75 25.49 50.08
C LEU A 139 -3.23 24.18 50.73
N ASN A 140 -2.80 23.04 50.18
CA ASN A 140 -2.94 21.76 50.88
C ASN A 140 -1.83 21.68 51.93
N ASN A 141 -2.20 21.92 53.19
CA ASN A 141 -1.30 21.79 54.32
C ASN A 141 -1.17 20.31 54.70
N SER A 142 -0.41 19.52 53.94
CA SER A 142 0.02 18.19 54.36
C SER A 142 1.20 18.31 55.32
N ARG A 143 0.94 18.91 56.50
CA ARG A 143 1.68 18.63 57.72
C ARG A 143 0.71 17.92 58.65
N SER A 144 0.79 16.60 58.69
CA SER A 144 0.28 15.85 59.82
C SER A 144 1.26 14.75 60.18
N LYS A 145 1.91 15.00 61.32
CA LYS A 145 2.87 14.21 62.11
C LYS A 145 4.28 14.01 61.53
#